data_AF-A0A5A7S3H8-F1
#
_entry.id   AF-A0A5A7S3H8-F1
#
_cell.length_a   1.000
_cell.length_b   1.000
_cell.length_c   1.000
_cell.angle_alpha   90.00
_cell.angle_beta   90.00
_cell.angle_gamma   90.00
#
_symmetry.space_group_name_H-M   'P 1'
#
loop_
_entity.id
_entity.type
_entity.pdbx_description
1 polymer ?
#
loop_
_entity_poly.entity_id
_entity_poly.type
_entity_poly.pdbx_seq_one_letter_code
_entity_poly.pdbx_strand_id
1 'polypeptide(L)'
;MRLMEYIVGQIFGDHGLEGRAGEEWLNERLGIYAAAEHFTAVIGEWLIENKKFDAVGVDPTMLDLLRWHGAEEMEHRNVAYDVYQHVDGSYARRVRTAFIASIGLAALWMSTSSHLYAQDKSVKNRRPWPWELFQATRKGLVPNVSFFFDQIPKYLMPNFHPSNMGPIDTAVRYLAQSPAARAAE
;
A
#
# COMPACT_ATOMS: atom_id res chain seq x y z
N MET A 1 8.36 1.15 -17.50
CA MET A 1 7.05 1.59 -18.02
C MET A 1 6.26 0.44 -18.62
N ARG A 2 6.70 -0.22 -19.71
CA ARG A 2 5.94 -1.29 -20.40
C ARG A 2 5.35 -2.42 -19.52
N LEU A 3 6.04 -2.84 -18.46
CA LEU A 3 5.54 -3.91 -17.58
C LEU A 3 4.34 -3.48 -16.74
N MET A 4 4.37 -2.26 -16.17
CA MET A 4 3.26 -1.76 -15.35
C MET A 4 2.05 -1.42 -16.21
N GLU A 5 2.27 -0.81 -17.38
CA GLU A 5 1.21 -0.59 -18.38
C GLU A 5 0.56 -1.92 -18.81
N TYR A 6 1.36 -2.97 -18.99
CA TYR A 6 0.85 -4.30 -19.29
C TYR A 6 0.07 -4.89 -18.12
N ILE A 7 0.57 -4.80 -16.88
CA ILE A 7 -0.13 -5.34 -15.71
C ILE A 7 -1.47 -4.60 -15.50
N VAL A 8 -1.47 -3.27 -15.51
CA VAL A 8 -2.68 -2.49 -15.28
C VAL A 8 -3.65 -2.62 -16.46
N GLY A 9 -3.16 -2.49 -17.70
CA GLY A 9 -4.00 -2.44 -18.88
C GLY A 9 -4.41 -3.81 -19.41
N GLN A 10 -3.62 -4.87 -19.20
CA GLN A 10 -3.85 -6.19 -19.79
C GLN A 10 -4.06 -7.29 -18.76
N ILE A 11 -3.69 -7.11 -17.48
CA ILE A 11 -3.99 -8.10 -16.44
C ILE A 11 -5.18 -7.65 -15.61
N PHE A 12 -5.15 -6.41 -15.10
CA PHE A 12 -6.24 -5.82 -14.32
C PHE A 12 -7.21 -4.97 -15.15
N GLY A 13 -7.03 -4.93 -16.46
CA GLY A 13 -7.84 -4.15 -17.39
C GLY A 13 -9.24 -4.73 -17.57
N ASP A 14 -10.05 -4.00 -18.34
CA ASP A 14 -11.25 -4.60 -18.92
C ASP A 14 -10.83 -5.55 -20.04
N HIS A 15 -11.45 -6.73 -20.05
CA HIS A 15 -11.20 -7.80 -21.02
C HIS A 15 -12.34 -7.94 -22.03
N GLY A 16 -13.32 -7.02 -22.03
CA GLY A 16 -14.51 -7.10 -22.89
C GLY A 16 -15.39 -8.30 -22.56
N LEU A 17 -15.36 -8.75 -21.30
CA LEU A 17 -16.17 -9.86 -20.82
C LEU A 17 -17.61 -9.38 -20.57
N GLU A 18 -18.58 -10.09 -21.12
CA GLU A 18 -20.00 -9.75 -20.97
C GLU A 18 -20.74 -10.71 -20.02
N GLY A 19 -21.88 -10.25 -19.51
CA GLY A 19 -22.75 -11.03 -18.61
C GLY A 19 -22.04 -11.41 -17.31
N ARG A 20 -22.29 -12.64 -16.84
CA ARG A 20 -21.77 -13.13 -15.55
C ARG A 20 -20.23 -13.13 -15.48
N ALA A 21 -19.54 -13.41 -16.59
CA ALA A 21 -18.08 -13.42 -16.59
C ALA A 21 -17.49 -12.01 -16.35
N GLY A 22 -18.12 -10.98 -16.92
CA GLY A 22 -17.74 -9.59 -16.69
C GLY A 22 -18.01 -9.13 -15.26
N GLU A 23 -19.17 -9.50 -14.71
CA GLU A 23 -19.54 -9.20 -13.32
C GLU A 23 -18.56 -9.84 -12.32
N GLU A 24 -18.27 -11.14 -12.48
CA GLU A 24 -17.33 -11.85 -11.61
C GLU A 24 -15.90 -11.28 -11.68
N TRP A 25 -15.51 -10.80 -12.87
CA TRP A 25 -14.22 -10.14 -13.06
C TRP A 25 -14.15 -8.76 -12.40
N LEU A 26 -15.22 -7.96 -12.54
CA LEU A 26 -15.34 -6.67 -11.84
C LEU A 26 -15.27 -6.88 -10.32
N ASN A 27 -16.02 -7.84 -9.79
CA ASN A 27 -16.04 -8.14 -8.36
C ASN A 27 -14.67 -8.56 -7.85
N GLU A 28 -13.91 -9.33 -8.65
CA GLU A 28 -12.54 -9.70 -8.32
C GLU A 28 -11.61 -8.48 -8.25
N ARG A 29 -11.67 -7.61 -9.25
CA ARG A 29 -10.87 -6.39 -9.29
C ARG A 29 -11.18 -5.49 -8.11
N LEU A 30 -12.46 -5.25 -7.82
CA LEU A 30 -12.87 -4.45 -6.67
C LEU A 30 -12.36 -5.02 -5.36
N GLY A 31 -12.44 -6.35 -5.17
CA GLY A 31 -11.90 -7.00 -3.98
C GLY A 31 -10.38 -6.87 -3.86
N ILE A 32 -9.65 -6.86 -4.98
CA ILE A 32 -8.19 -6.66 -5.00
C ILE A 32 -7.85 -5.20 -4.68
N TYR A 33 -8.53 -4.23 -5.27
CA TYR A 33 -8.31 -2.81 -4.99
C TYR A 33 -8.66 -2.45 -3.55
N ALA A 34 -9.82 -2.89 -3.03
CA ALA A 34 -10.19 -2.67 -1.64
C ALA A 34 -9.14 -3.22 -0.65
N ALA A 35 -8.59 -4.40 -0.93
CA ALA A 35 -7.51 -4.95 -0.13
C ALA A 35 -6.19 -4.18 -0.29
N ALA A 36 -5.83 -3.79 -1.51
CA ALA A 36 -4.59 -3.07 -1.79
C ALA A 36 -4.58 -1.72 -1.07
N GLU A 37 -5.62 -0.90 -1.27
CA GLU A 37 -5.84 0.41 -0.63
C GLU A 37 -5.84 0.29 0.91
N HIS A 38 -6.41 -0.80 1.45
CA HIS A 38 -6.35 -1.05 2.88
C HIS A 38 -4.92 -1.27 3.38
N PHE A 39 -4.15 -2.16 2.75
CA PHE A 39 -2.79 -2.48 3.20
C PHE A 39 -1.78 -1.36 2.94
N THR A 40 -1.96 -0.59 1.86
CA THR A 40 -1.18 0.63 1.61
C THR A 40 -1.50 1.70 2.65
N ALA A 41 -2.77 1.90 3.01
CA ALA A 41 -3.16 2.82 4.09
C ALA A 41 -2.58 2.42 5.47
N VAL A 42 -2.55 1.12 5.79
CA VAL A 42 -1.90 0.59 7.00
C VAL A 42 -0.41 0.98 7.03
N ILE A 43 0.29 0.87 5.90
CA ILE A 43 1.70 1.27 5.79
C ILE A 43 1.84 2.79 5.81
N GLY A 44 0.92 3.52 5.19
CA GLY A 44 0.87 4.98 5.16
C GLY A 44 0.77 5.59 6.56
N GLU A 45 -0.15 5.07 7.37
CA GLU A 45 -0.28 5.44 8.78
C GLU A 45 1.03 5.22 9.53
N TRP A 46 1.64 4.04 9.37
CA TRP A 46 2.93 3.71 9.98
C TRP A 46 4.06 4.67 9.51
N LEU A 47 4.09 5.07 8.24
CA LEU A 47 5.10 6.00 7.70
C LEU A 47 4.97 7.42 8.28
N ILE A 48 3.74 7.91 8.46
CA ILE A 48 3.47 9.25 9.01
C ILE A 48 3.86 9.32 10.50
N GLU A 49 3.56 8.26 11.24
CA GLU A 49 3.85 8.18 12.67
C GLU A 49 5.34 7.91 12.97
N ASN A 50 6.06 7.25 12.07
CA ASN A 50 7.44 6.86 12.31
C ASN A 50 8.42 8.04 12.21
N LYS A 51 8.83 8.56 13.37
CA LYS A 51 9.81 9.66 13.51
C LYS A 51 11.27 9.25 13.32
N LYS A 52 11.56 7.96 13.14
CA LYS A 52 12.93 7.48 12.96
C LYS A 52 13.52 7.92 11.61
N PHE A 53 12.68 8.08 10.59
CA PHE A 53 13.12 8.60 9.29
C PHE A 53 13.72 10.01 9.41
N ASP A 54 13.05 10.87 10.18
CA ASP A 54 13.53 12.23 10.44
C ASP A 54 14.86 12.22 11.21
N ALA A 55 14.98 11.31 12.19
CA ALA A 55 16.19 11.18 13.01
C ALA A 55 17.42 10.67 12.25
N VAL A 56 17.23 9.83 11.23
CA VAL A 56 18.35 9.31 10.41
C VAL A 56 18.70 10.19 9.21
N GLY A 57 17.94 11.27 8.99
CA GLY A 57 18.21 12.25 7.94
C GLY A 57 18.03 11.71 6.52
N VAL A 58 16.93 11.00 6.26
CA VAL A 58 16.56 10.64 4.88
C VAL A 58 16.30 11.89 4.05
N ASP A 59 16.37 11.78 2.72
CA ASP A 59 16.04 12.89 1.83
C ASP A 59 14.62 13.40 2.12
N PRO A 60 14.45 14.70 2.44
CA PRO A 60 13.17 15.23 2.90
C PRO A 60 12.11 15.22 1.79
N THR A 61 12.50 15.34 0.52
CA THR A 61 11.57 15.31 -0.61
C THR A 61 11.02 13.90 -0.79
N MET A 62 11.89 12.89 -0.76
CA MET A 62 11.47 11.49 -0.89
C MET A 62 10.62 11.04 0.29
N LEU A 63 10.95 11.47 1.51
CA LEU A 63 10.14 11.17 2.69
C LEU A 63 8.77 11.83 2.62
N ASP A 64 8.71 13.09 2.17
CA ASP A 64 7.44 13.79 1.99
C ASP A 64 6.56 13.09 0.94
N LEU A 65 7.13 12.71 -0.21
CA LEU A 65 6.42 11.95 -1.24
C LEU A 65 5.78 10.66 -0.71
N LEU A 66 6.52 9.90 0.09
CA LEU A 66 6.04 8.64 0.67
C LEU A 66 4.94 8.87 1.72
N ARG A 67 5.08 9.90 2.55
CA ARG A 67 4.07 10.23 3.58
C ARG A 67 2.83 10.88 2.98
N TRP A 68 2.98 11.70 1.94
CA TRP A 68 1.89 12.27 1.17
C TRP A 68 1.04 11.16 0.53
N HIS A 69 1.69 10.27 -0.24
CA HIS A 69 1.02 9.10 -0.80
C HIS A 69 0.35 8.27 0.29
N GLY A 70 1.07 7.97 1.38
CA GLY A 70 0.50 7.23 2.51
C GLY A 70 -0.74 7.88 3.13
N ALA A 71 -0.81 9.21 3.15
CA ALA A 71 -1.97 9.95 3.62
C ALA A 71 -3.16 9.87 2.63
N GLU A 72 -2.92 9.94 1.32
CA GLU A 72 -3.97 9.77 0.30
C GLU A 72 -4.64 8.38 0.41
N GLU A 73 -3.83 7.33 0.55
CA GLU A 73 -4.35 5.96 0.69
C GLU A 73 -5.22 5.79 1.96
N MET A 74 -4.95 6.54 3.03
CA MET A 74 -5.80 6.57 4.22
C MET A 74 -7.17 7.19 3.96
N GLU A 75 -7.31 8.10 3.00
CA GLU A 75 -8.60 8.65 2.56
C GLU A 75 -9.34 7.67 1.64
N HIS A 76 -8.60 7.02 0.73
CA HIS A 76 -9.16 6.06 -0.22
C HIS A 76 -9.67 4.77 0.42
N ARG A 77 -9.07 4.30 1.52
CA ARG A 77 -9.37 2.99 2.13
C ARG A 77 -10.86 2.75 2.40
N ASN A 78 -11.58 3.79 2.86
CA ASN A 78 -13.01 3.67 3.14
C ASN A 78 -13.79 3.56 1.84
N VAL A 79 -13.49 4.44 0.87
CA VAL A 79 -14.17 4.49 -0.43
C VAL A 79 -14.02 3.15 -1.17
N ALA A 80 -12.80 2.62 -1.27
CA ALA A 80 -12.56 1.36 -1.97
C ALA A 80 -13.29 0.18 -1.30
N TYR A 81 -13.31 0.15 0.04
CA TYR A 81 -14.01 -0.87 0.80
C TYR A 81 -15.53 -0.79 0.65
N ASP A 82 -16.11 0.41 0.76
CA ASP A 82 -17.54 0.65 0.66
C ASP A 82 -18.07 0.31 -0.73
N VAL A 83 -17.32 0.67 -1.78
CA VAL A 83 -17.65 0.28 -3.16
C VAL A 83 -17.63 -1.24 -3.32
N TYR A 84 -16.61 -1.93 -2.79
CA TYR A 84 -16.56 -3.39 -2.83
C TYR A 84 -17.74 -4.04 -2.09
N GLN A 85 -18.08 -3.54 -0.91
CA GLN A 85 -19.21 -4.04 -0.11
C GLN A 85 -20.56 -3.79 -0.79
N HIS A 86 -20.70 -2.67 -1.51
CA HIS A 86 -21.90 -2.33 -2.24
C HIS A 86 -22.11 -3.22 -3.49
N VAL A 87 -21.04 -3.54 -4.21
CA VAL A 87 -21.12 -4.28 -5.49
C VAL A 87 -21.12 -5.80 -5.31
N ASP A 88 -20.23 -6.34 -4.47
CA ASP A 88 -20.08 -7.80 -4.28
C ASP A 88 -20.32 -8.22 -2.82
N GLY A 89 -19.61 -7.59 -1.87
CA GLY A 89 -19.72 -7.87 -0.44
C GLY A 89 -19.41 -9.31 0.01
N SER A 90 -18.88 -10.16 -0.88
CA SER A 90 -18.61 -11.56 -0.58
C SER A 90 -17.43 -11.72 0.36
N TYR A 91 -17.68 -12.15 1.60
CA TYR A 91 -16.60 -12.39 2.57
C TYR A 91 -15.52 -13.34 2.05
N ALA A 92 -15.91 -14.43 1.37
CA ALA A 92 -14.97 -15.40 0.81
C ALA A 92 -14.06 -14.76 -0.25
N ARG A 93 -14.62 -13.91 -1.13
CA ARG A 93 -13.84 -13.19 -2.12
C ARG A 93 -12.93 -12.17 -1.45
N ARG A 94 -13.44 -11.38 -0.49
CA ARG A 94 -12.64 -10.42 0.29
C ARG A 94 -11.41 -11.06 0.92
N VAL A 95 -11.55 -12.25 1.51
CA VAL A 95 -10.43 -13.01 2.08
C VAL A 95 -9.45 -13.44 0.99
N ARG A 96 -9.95 -14.02 -0.11
CA ARG A 96 -9.10 -14.44 -1.24
C ARG A 96 -8.31 -13.27 -1.82
N THR A 97 -8.97 -12.17 -2.14
CA THR A 97 -8.35 -10.99 -2.75
C THR A 97 -7.41 -10.29 -1.78
N ALA A 98 -7.64 -10.36 -0.46
CA ALA A 98 -6.68 -9.91 0.54
C ALA A 98 -5.33 -10.64 0.41
N PHE A 99 -5.34 -11.96 0.26
CA PHE A 99 -4.12 -12.74 0.08
C PHE A 99 -3.42 -12.42 -1.25
N ILE A 100 -4.19 -12.30 -2.34
CA ILE A 100 -3.66 -11.95 -3.67
C ILE A 100 -3.00 -10.56 -3.61
N ALA A 101 -3.70 -9.56 -3.07
CA ALA A 101 -3.19 -8.20 -2.92
C ALA A 101 -1.95 -8.16 -2.01
N SER A 102 -1.98 -8.85 -0.87
CA SER A 102 -0.82 -8.90 0.06
C SER A 102 0.42 -9.47 -0.61
N ILE A 103 0.30 -10.60 -1.32
CA ILE A 103 1.42 -11.23 -2.03
C ILE A 103 1.90 -10.32 -3.16
N GLY A 104 0.98 -9.73 -3.92
CA GLY A 104 1.29 -8.81 -5.01
C GLY A 104 2.04 -7.57 -4.54
N LEU A 105 1.55 -6.91 -3.48
CA LEU A 105 2.19 -5.75 -2.86
C LEU A 105 3.56 -6.11 -2.27
N ALA A 106 3.69 -7.25 -1.60
CA ALA A 106 4.97 -7.71 -1.08
C ALA A 106 5.97 -7.95 -2.22
N ALA A 107 5.57 -8.63 -3.30
CA ALA A 107 6.42 -8.86 -4.47
C ALA A 107 6.83 -7.54 -5.14
N LEU A 108 5.89 -6.61 -5.31
CA LEU A 108 6.15 -5.28 -5.86
C LEU A 108 7.13 -4.50 -5.00
N TRP A 109 6.93 -4.48 -3.68
CA TRP A 109 7.81 -3.77 -2.75
C TRP A 109 9.22 -4.37 -2.74
N MET A 110 9.34 -5.70 -2.61
CA MET A 110 10.63 -6.39 -2.56
C MET A 110 11.41 -6.20 -3.87
N SER A 111 10.74 -6.31 -5.03
CA SER A 111 11.37 -6.11 -6.33
C SER A 111 11.78 -4.65 -6.57
N THR A 112 10.90 -3.70 -6.26
CA THR A 112 11.14 -2.26 -6.47
C THR A 112 12.23 -1.75 -5.54
N SER A 113 12.19 -2.07 -4.25
CA SER A 113 13.21 -1.62 -3.29
C SER A 113 14.59 -2.25 -3.59
N SER A 114 14.64 -3.52 -3.99
CA SER A 114 15.87 -4.17 -4.46
C SER A 114 16.44 -3.48 -5.71
N HIS A 115 15.57 -3.15 -6.67
CA HIS A 115 15.94 -2.43 -7.89
C HIS A 115 16.49 -1.03 -7.60
N LEU A 116 15.78 -0.24 -6.78
CA LEU A 116 16.20 1.11 -6.39
C LEU A 116 17.54 1.08 -5.65
N TYR A 117 17.72 0.14 -4.72
CA TYR A 117 18.98 -0.04 -3.99
C TYR A 117 20.15 -0.43 -4.92
N ALA A 118 19.90 -1.26 -5.93
CA ALA A 118 20.90 -1.61 -6.93
C ALA A 118 21.31 -0.42 -7.81
N GLN A 119 20.38 0.50 -8.07
CA GLN A 119 20.59 1.67 -8.91
C GLN A 119 21.14 2.91 -8.18
N ASP A 120 20.99 2.97 -6.86
CA ASP A 120 21.43 4.11 -6.06
C ASP A 120 22.96 4.26 -6.06
N LYS A 121 23.45 5.28 -6.77
CA LYS A 121 24.89 5.60 -6.90
C LYS A 121 25.49 6.20 -5.63
N SER A 122 24.67 6.66 -4.69
CA SER A 122 25.14 7.27 -3.43
C SER A 122 25.64 6.22 -2.42
N VAL A 123 25.19 4.97 -2.53
CA VAL A 123 25.55 3.88 -1.64
C VAL A 123 27.00 3.43 -1.89
N LYS A 124 27.91 3.84 -1.00
CA LYS A 124 29.29 3.37 -0.96
C LYS A 124 29.34 2.02 -0.21
N ASN A 125 30.11 1.04 -0.72
CA ASN A 125 30.24 -0.32 -0.15
C ASN A 125 28.92 -1.10 -0.07
N ARG A 126 28.25 -1.26 -1.22
CA ARG A 126 26.96 -1.95 -1.34
C ARG A 126 27.04 -3.39 -0.78
N ARG A 127 26.24 -3.67 0.25
CA ARG A 127 26.02 -5.03 0.77
C ARG A 127 24.89 -5.73 0.01
N PRO A 128 24.76 -7.06 0.10
CA PRO A 128 23.60 -7.76 -0.46
C PRO A 128 22.29 -7.17 0.06
N TRP A 129 21.34 -6.92 -0.84
CA TRP A 129 20.08 -6.26 -0.49
C TRP A 129 19.30 -6.92 0.68
N PRO A 130 19.20 -8.26 0.78
CA PRO A 130 18.53 -8.90 1.92
C PRO A 130 19.17 -8.55 3.27
N TRP A 131 20.48 -8.32 3.30
CA TRP A 131 21.18 -7.90 4.52
C TRP A 131 20.82 -6.47 4.90
N GLU A 132 20.75 -5.54 3.94
CA GLU A 132 20.32 -4.17 4.23
C GLU A 132 18.87 -4.09 4.64
N LEU A 133 17.99 -4.88 4.01
CA LEU A 133 16.61 -5.03 4.43
C LEU A 133 16.52 -5.44 5.91
N PHE A 134 17.25 -6.49 6.29
CA PHE A 134 17.29 -6.95 7.68
C PHE A 134 17.79 -5.86 8.65
N GLN A 135 18.86 -5.15 8.28
CA GLN A 135 19.36 -4.04 9.10
C GLN A 135 18.35 -2.90 9.21
N ALA A 136 17.67 -2.54 8.12
CA ALA A 136 16.65 -1.49 8.10
C ALA A 136 15.44 -1.87 8.96
N THR A 137 14.98 -3.12 8.89
CA THR A 137 13.93 -3.65 9.79
C THR A 137 14.37 -3.59 11.26
N ARG A 138 15.62 -3.98 11.59
CA ARG A 138 16.15 -3.86 12.96
C ARG A 138 16.20 -2.41 13.47
N LYS A 139 16.49 -1.46 12.59
CA LYS A 139 16.47 -0.02 12.91
C LYS A 139 15.03 0.51 13.03
N GLY A 140 14.04 -0.22 12.53
CA GLY A 140 12.63 0.20 12.48
C GLY A 140 12.35 1.18 11.36
N LEU A 141 13.09 1.08 10.24
CA LEU A 141 12.88 1.85 9.01
C LEU A 141 12.06 1.05 7.97
N VAL A 142 11.77 -0.21 8.27
CA VAL A 142 10.87 -1.07 7.48
C VAL A 142 9.94 -1.77 8.48
N PRO A 143 8.63 -1.91 8.20
CA PRO A 143 7.73 -2.70 9.04
C PRO A 143 8.28 -4.11 9.24
N ASN A 144 8.22 -4.59 10.48
CA ASN A 144 8.67 -5.96 10.79
C ASN A 144 7.56 -6.97 10.49
N VAL A 145 7.91 -8.25 10.50
CA VAL A 145 6.96 -9.34 10.21
C VAL A 145 5.80 -9.36 11.23
N SER A 146 6.04 -9.02 12.50
CA SER A 146 4.97 -8.94 13.52
C SER A 146 3.92 -7.87 13.19
N PHE A 147 4.33 -6.74 12.60
CA PHE A 147 3.38 -5.72 12.16
C PHE A 147 2.35 -6.30 11.18
N PHE A 148 2.77 -7.12 10.22
CA PHE A 148 1.85 -7.75 9.29
C PHE A 148 0.98 -8.83 9.95
N PHE A 149 1.54 -9.59 10.89
CA PHE A 149 0.75 -10.54 11.69
C PHE A 149 -0.32 -9.87 12.55
N ASP A 150 -0.11 -8.61 12.96
CA ASP A 150 -1.11 -7.85 13.71
C ASP A 150 -2.18 -7.22 12.81
N GLN A 151 -1.80 -6.79 11.60
CA GLN A 151 -2.71 -6.02 10.73
C GLN A 151 -3.54 -6.89 9.78
N ILE A 152 -2.97 -7.96 9.22
CA ILE A 152 -3.70 -8.84 8.28
C ILE A 152 -4.95 -9.45 8.92
N PRO A 153 -4.92 -10.02 10.15
CA PRO A 153 -6.11 -10.60 10.76
C PRO A 153 -7.23 -9.59 10.98
N LYS A 154 -6.91 -8.31 11.19
CA LYS A 154 -7.92 -7.27 11.41
C LYS A 154 -8.79 -7.07 10.17
N TYR A 155 -8.18 -7.00 8.99
CA TYR A 155 -8.89 -6.91 7.70
C TYR A 155 -9.78 -8.14 7.44
N LEU A 156 -9.32 -9.30 7.87
CA LEU A 156 -10.02 -10.57 7.66
C LEU A 156 -11.20 -10.77 8.63
N MET A 157 -11.40 -9.93 9.65
CA MET A 157 -12.53 -10.09 10.57
C MET A 157 -13.89 -9.91 9.85
N PRO A 158 -14.91 -10.74 10.11
CA PRO A 158 -16.22 -10.61 9.43
C PRO A 158 -16.85 -9.22 9.55
N ASN A 159 -16.81 -8.62 10.74
CA ASN A 159 -17.37 -7.30 11.03
C ASN A 159 -16.36 -6.15 10.85
N PHE A 160 -15.32 -6.37 10.03
CA PHE A 160 -14.32 -5.36 9.74
C PHE A 160 -14.94 -4.17 8.98
N HIS A 161 -14.46 -2.97 9.30
CA HIS A 161 -14.68 -1.76 8.50
C HIS A 161 -13.44 -0.86 8.64
N PRO A 162 -12.87 -0.28 7.56
CA PRO A 162 -11.65 0.51 7.63
C PRO A 162 -11.79 1.79 8.47
N SER A 163 -12.99 2.32 8.66
CA SER A 163 -13.25 3.47 9.55
C SER A 163 -12.89 3.21 11.01
N ASN A 164 -12.76 1.94 11.43
CA ASN A 164 -12.37 1.57 12.79
C ASN A 164 -10.84 1.66 13.01
N MET A 165 -10.08 1.97 11.96
CA MET A 165 -8.65 2.22 12.06
C MET A 165 -8.35 3.64 12.57
N GLY A 166 -7.07 3.98 12.71
CA GLY A 166 -6.68 5.25 13.31
C GLY A 166 -7.23 6.49 12.57
N PRO A 167 -7.26 7.64 13.27
CA PRO A 167 -8.02 8.80 12.88
C PRO A 167 -7.54 9.38 11.55
N ILE A 168 -8.49 9.61 10.63
CA ILE A 168 -8.24 10.28 9.34
C ILE A 168 -7.63 11.67 9.54
N ASP A 169 -7.89 12.32 10.67
CA ASP A 169 -7.30 13.61 11.06
C ASP A 169 -5.77 13.61 10.99
N THR A 170 -5.10 12.47 11.17
CA THR A 170 -3.64 12.36 11.01
C THR A 170 -3.22 12.53 9.55
N ALA A 171 -3.94 11.92 8.61
CA ALA A 171 -3.71 12.08 7.17
C ALA A 171 -3.98 13.52 6.73
N VAL A 172 -5.14 14.07 7.07
CA VAL A 172 -5.54 15.45 6.70
C VAL A 172 -4.53 16.48 7.21
N ARG A 173 -4.09 16.34 8.47
CA ARG A 173 -3.06 17.23 9.04
C ARG A 173 -1.73 17.13 8.31
N TYR A 174 -1.35 15.93 7.86
CA TYR A 174 -0.11 15.74 7.10
C TYR A 174 -0.22 16.38 5.71
N LEU A 175 -1.31 16.12 4.98
CA LEU A 175 -1.58 16.69 3.66
C LEU A 175 -1.53 18.23 3.67
N ALA A 176 -2.12 18.86 4.69
CA ALA A 176 -2.09 20.32 4.84
C ALA A 176 -0.68 20.92 5.03
N GLN A 177 0.30 20.10 5.43
CA GLN A 177 1.68 20.54 5.68
C GLN A 177 2.67 20.07 4.61
N SER A 178 2.30 19.07 3.82
CA SER A 178 3.16 18.46 2.81
C SER A 178 3.53 19.47 1.72
N PRO A 179 4.84 19.74 1.50
CA PRO A 179 5.29 20.53 0.36
C PRO A 179 4.81 19.98 -0.98
N ALA A 180 4.80 18.65 -1.16
CA ALA A 180 4.32 18.02 -2.38
C ALA A 180 2.83 18.28 -2.63
N ALA A 181 1.97 18.10 -1.61
CA ALA A 181 0.54 18.37 -1.73
C ALA A 181 0.25 19.84 -2.05
N ARG A 182 0.91 20.76 -1.35
CA ARG A 182 0.72 22.21 -1.51
C ARG A 182 1.23 22.76 -2.85
N ALA A 183 2.14 22.04 -3.52
CA ALA A 183 2.63 22.43 -4.84
C ALA A 183 1.67 22.03 -5.98
N ALA A 184 0.68 21.17 -5.70
CA ALA A 184 -0.31 20.71 -6.67
C ALA A 184 -1.59 21.57 -6.71
N GLU A 185 -1.76 22.49 -5.75
CA GLU A 185 -2.83 23.51 -5.69
C GLU A 185 -2.45 24.78 -6.47
#